data_AF-A0A918VKW0-F1
#
_entry.id   AF-A0A918VKW0-F1
#
_cell.length_a   1.000
_cell.length_b   1.000
_cell.length_c   1.000
_cell.angle_alpha   90.00
_cell.angle_beta   90.00
_cell.angle_gamma   90.00
#
_symmetry.space_group_name_H-M   'P 1'
#
loop_
_entity.id
_entity.type
_entity.pdbx_description
1 polymer ?
#
loop_
_entity_poly.entity_id
_entity_poly.type
_entity_poly.pdbx_seq_one_letter_code
_entity_poly.pdbx_strand_id
1 'polypeptide(L)' 'MTDEQFRENVQLVTLALGRSFEVRDIGKQDAAKISGAALAQVLAVALGPIDAIERLRDLADLMEGQVMGKC' A
#
# COMPACT_ATOMS: atom_id res chain seq x y z
N MET A 1 3.80 21.44 2.09
CA MET A 1 3.00 20.39 2.75
C MET A 1 3.77 19.98 3.99
N THR A 2 3.14 19.99 5.16
CA THR A 2 3.78 19.50 6.40
C THR A 2 3.66 17.98 6.49
N ASP A 3 4.54 17.33 7.26
CA ASP A 3 4.49 15.87 7.49
C ASP A 3 3.15 15.41 8.08
N GLU A 4 2.53 16.26 8.91
CA GLU A 4 1.22 16.02 9.51
C GLU A 4 0.10 16.04 8.45
N GLN A 5 0.10 17.05 7.56
CA GLN A 5 -0.83 17.11 6.44
C GLN A 5 -0.65 15.92 5.49
N PHE A 6 0.59 15.47 5.27
CA PHE A 6 0.86 14.29 4.47
C PHE A 6 0.25 13.03 5.10
N ARG A 7 0.43 12.83 6.41
CA ARG A 7 -0.12 11.69 7.15
C ARG A 7 -1.65 11.66 7.10
N GLU A 8 -2.30 12.79 7.32
CA GLU A 8 -3.77 12.90 7.23
C GLU A 8 -4.28 12.56 5.83
N ASN A 9 -3.63 13.12 4.80
CA ASN A 9 -4.00 12.83 3.41
C ASN A 9 -3.85 11.35 3.05
N VAL A 10 -2.77 10.70 3.51
CA VAL A 10 -2.56 9.26 3.31
C VAL A 10 -3.65 8.43 3.99
N GLN A 11 -4.05 8.79 5.21
CA GLN A 11 -5.13 8.11 5.92
C GLN A 11 -6.47 8.26 5.20
N LEU A 12 -6.79 9.47 4.72
CA LEU A 12 -8.03 9.73 3.98
C LEU A 12 -8.10 8.93 2.68
N VAL A 13 -7.00 8.88 1.92
CA VAL A 13 -6.91 8.07 0.69
C VAL A 13 -7.08 6.58 1.00
N THR A 14 -6.45 6.10 2.06
CA THR A 14 -6.55 4.69 2.49
C THR A 14 -7.99 4.32 2.86
N LEU A 15 -8.67 5.17 3.64
CA LEU A 15 -10.08 4.98 4.02
C LEU A 15 -11.01 5.02 2.79
N ALA A 16 -10.76 5.95 1.87
CA ALA A 16 -11.55 6.07 0.63
C ALA A 16 -11.41 4.81 -0.25
N LEU A 17 -10.18 4.28 -0.39
CA LEU A 17 -9.92 3.04 -1.10
C LEU A 17 -10.61 1.85 -0.45
N GLY A 18 -10.49 1.69 0.88
CA GLY A 18 -11.17 0.62 1.62
C GLY A 18 -12.69 0.65 1.41
N ARG A 19 -13.30 1.83 1.56
CA ARG A 19 -14.75 2.01 1.35
C ARG A 19 -15.18 1.73 -0.09
N SER A 20 -14.34 2.06 -1.06
CA SER A 20 -14.56 1.78 -2.48
C SER A 20 -14.59 0.28 -2.79
N PHE A 21 -13.81 -0.53 -2.06
CA PHE A 21 -13.86 -1.99 -2.15
C PHE A 21 -15.08 -2.58 -1.42
N GLU A 22 -15.43 -2.06 -0.24
CA GLU A 22 -16.62 -2.48 0.52
C GLU A 22 -17.92 -2.27 -0.27
N VAL A 23 -18.07 -1.13 -0.95
CA VAL A 23 -19.25 -0.84 -1.81
C VAL A 23 -19.37 -1.83 -2.97
N ARG A 24 -18.27 -2.47 -3.37
CA ARG A 24 -18.22 -3.48 -4.45
C ARG A 24 -18.28 -4.91 -3.94
N ASP A 25 -18.54 -5.10 -2.64
CA ASP A 25 -18.55 -6.42 -1.97
C ASP A 25 -17.22 -7.19 -2.14
N ILE A 26 -16.11 -6.45 -2.26
CA ILE A 26 -14.77 -7.05 -2.36
C ILE A 26 -14.25 -7.27 -0.94
N GLY A 27 -14.03 -8.54 -0.58
CA GLY A 27 -13.50 -8.91 0.72
C GLY A 27 -12.13 -8.27 0.99
N LYS A 28 -11.83 -7.99 2.27
CA LYS A 28 -10.61 -7.29 2.70
C LYS A 28 -9.31 -7.91 2.15
N GLN A 29 -9.25 -9.24 2.09
CA GLN A 29 -8.08 -9.94 1.52
C GLN A 29 -7.92 -9.68 0.02
N ASP A 30 -9.01 -9.66 -0.73
CA ASP A 30 -8.97 -9.43 -2.17
C ASP A 30 -8.72 -7.96 -2.49
N ALA A 31 -9.25 -7.04 -1.69
CA ALA A 31 -8.92 -5.62 -1.73
C ALA A 31 -7.41 -5.39 -1.53
N ALA A 32 -6.79 -6.08 -0.57
CA ALA A 32 -5.35 -6.01 -0.33
C ALA A 32 -4.54 -6.56 -1.51
N LYS A 33 -4.95 -7.71 -2.09
CA LYS A 33 -4.30 -8.28 -3.29
C LYS A 33 -4.38 -7.34 -4.49
N ILE A 34 -5.56 -6.76 -4.74
CA ILE A 34 -5.77 -5.84 -5.86
C ILE A 34 -4.94 -4.57 -5.69
N SER A 35 -4.96 -3.98 -4.49
CA SER A 35 -4.20 -2.76 -4.20
C SER A 35 -2.69 -2.99 -4.27
N GLY A 36 -2.22 -4.12 -3.75
CA GLY A 36 -0.82 -4.53 -3.84
C GLY A 36 -0.38 -4.81 -5.27
N ALA A 37 -1.20 -5.49 -6.07
CA ALA A 37 -0.93 -5.72 -7.48
C ALA A 37 -0.87 -4.42 -8.30
N ALA A 38 -1.77 -3.48 -8.02
CA ALA A 38 -1.75 -2.16 -8.65
C ALA A 38 -0.47 -1.39 -8.31
N LEU A 39 -0.05 -1.39 -7.03
CA LEU A 39 1.20 -0.78 -6.60
C LEU A 39 2.42 -1.42 -7.28
N ALA A 40 2.45 -2.75 -7.35
CA ALA A 40 3.52 -3.50 -8.01
C ALA A 40 3.63 -3.13 -9.49
N GLN A 41 2.50 -2.97 -10.18
CA GLN A 41 2.48 -2.57 -11.58
C GLN A 41 2.99 -1.14 -11.78
N VAL A 42 2.59 -0.20 -10.92
CA VAL A 42 3.10 1.18 -10.96
C VAL A 42 4.61 1.21 -10.78
N LEU A 43 5.13 0.49 -9.79
CA LEU A 43 6.56 0.40 -9.54
C LEU A 43 7.32 -0.25 -10.70
N ALA A 44 6.79 -1.34 -11.27
CA ALA A 44 7.42 -2.03 -12.39
C ALA A 44 7.50 -1.15 -13.65
N VAL A 45 6.48 -0.31 -13.89
CA VAL A 45 6.49 0.66 -15.00
C VAL A 45 7.52 1.77 -14.75
N ALA A 46 7.66 2.24 -13.51
CA ALA A 46 8.55 3.36 -13.19
C ALA A 46 10.03 2.98 -13.06
N LEU A 47 10.31 1.81 -12.49
CA LEU A 47 11.66 1.39 -12.08
C LEU A 47 12.17 0.16 -12.85
N GLY A 48 11.29 -0.54 -13.56
CA GLY A 48 11.57 -1.87 -14.07
C GLY A 48 11.21 -2.97 -13.05
N PRO A 49 11.07 -4.22 -13.51
CA PRO A 49 10.47 -5.29 -12.72
C PRO A 49 11.34 -5.73 -11.53
N ILE A 50 12.67 -5.72 -11.67
CA ILE A 50 13.59 -6.16 -10.61
C ILE A 50 13.55 -5.17 -9.44
N ASP A 51 13.75 -3.88 -9.74
CA ASP A 51 13.76 -2.84 -8.72
C ASP A 51 12.40 -2.69 -8.03
N ALA A 52 11.30 -2.91 -8.76
CA ALA A 52 9.97 -2.94 -8.18
C ALA A 52 9.80 -4.04 -7.12
N ILE A 53 10.32 -5.25 -7.39
CA ILE A 53 10.26 -6.38 -6.44
C ILE A 53 11.06 -6.06 -5.18
N GLU A 54 12.27 -5.52 -5.33
CA GLU A 54 13.12 -5.14 -4.19
C GLU A 54 12.42 -4.08 -3.32
N ARG A 55 11.78 -3.07 -3.94
CA ARG A 55 11.02 -2.04 -3.20
C ARG A 55 9.80 -2.59 -2.48
N LEU A 56 9.09 -3.55 -3.08
CA LEU A 56 7.97 -4.22 -2.41
C LEU A 56 8.46 -5.06 -1.23
N ARG A 57 9.64 -5.67 -1.32
CA ARG A 57 10.26 -6.41 -0.21
C ARG A 57 10.63 -5.47 0.93
N ASP A 58 11.33 -4.37 0.64
CA ASP A 58 11.66 -3.33 1.63
C ASP A 58 10.39 -2.85 2.36
N LEU A 59 9.31 -2.62 1.61
CA LEU A 59 8.03 -2.17 2.16
C LEU A 59 7.39 -3.24 3.05
N ALA A 60 7.43 -4.51 2.63
CA ALA A 60 6.93 -5.63 3.43
C ALA A 60 7.69 -5.79 4.75
N ASP A 61 9.02 -5.66 4.72
CA ASP A 61 9.88 -5.73 5.91
C ASP A 61 9.57 -4.59 6.90
N LEU A 62 9.37 -3.38 6.39
CA LEU A 62 8.96 -2.23 7.21
C LEU A 62 7.57 -2.44 7.85
N MET A 63 6.61 -2.96 7.08
CA MET A 63 5.28 -3.28 7.58
C MET A 63 5.32 -4.37 8.65
N GLU A 64 6.11 -5.43 8.44
CA GLU A 64 6.35 -6.46 9.43
C GLU A 64 6.93 -5.85 10.71
N GLY A 65 7.94 -4.99 10.60
CA GLY A 65 8.54 -4.31 11.73
C GLY A 65 7.52 -3.53 12.57
N GLN A 66 6.64 -2.76 11.91
CA GLN A 66 5.58 -2.00 12.57
C GLN A 66 4.53 -2.90 13.26
N VAL A 67 4.13 -4.01 12.63
CA VAL A 67 3.15 -4.94 13.20
C VAL A 67 3.75 -5.73 14.37
N MET A 68 5.02 -6.12 14.27
CA MET A 68 5.71 -6.89 15.29
C MET A 68 6.26 -6.04 16.44
N GLY A 69 6.14 -4.71 16.38
CA GLY A 69 6.72 -3.79 17.37
C GLY A 69 8.24 -3.79 17.36
N LYS A 70 8.87 -4.18 16.25
CA LYS A 70 10.31 -4.02 16.01
C LYS A 70 10.53 -2.58 15.50
N CYS A 71 10.52 -1.61 16.42
CA CYS A 71 10.99 -0.25 16.16
C CYS A 71 12.18 0.06 17.05
#